data_AF-A0A1J3FND9-F1
#
_entry.id   AF-A0A1J3FND9-F1
#
_cell.length_a   1.000
_cell.length_b   1.000
_cell.length_c   1.000
_cell.angle_alpha   90.00
_cell.angle_beta   90.00
_cell.angle_gamma   90.00
#
_symmetry.space_group_name_H-M   'P 1'
#
loop_
_entity.id
_entity.type
_entity.pdbx_description
1 polymer ?
#
loop_
_entity_poly.entity_id
_entity_poly.type
_entity_poly.pdbx_seq_one_letter_code
_entity_poly.pdbx_strand_id
1 'polypeptide(L)'
;RIHLENESKGSIEHQRRLNPNLKEVVKKEVLKLLDAGIIYPISDSTWVSPVHCVPKKGGITVIKNEKDELIPSRVIVGHRMCIDYRKLNAASRKDHFPLPFIDQML
;
A
#
# COMPACT_ATOMS: atom_id res chain seq x y z
N ARG A 1 14.28 -14.50 -5.60
CA ARG A 1 13.58 -15.37 -4.61
C ARG A 1 13.62 -14.66 -3.27
N ILE A 2 12.56 -14.72 -2.46
CA ILE A 2 12.58 -14.14 -1.09
C ILE A 2 13.11 -15.21 -0.14
N HIS A 3 14.15 -14.87 0.64
CA HIS A 3 14.75 -15.75 1.63
C HIS A 3 14.17 -15.44 3.01
N LEU A 4 13.66 -16.46 3.70
CA LEU A 4 13.13 -16.32 5.05
C LEU A 4 14.11 -16.87 6.10
N GLU A 5 13.99 -16.43 7.34
CA GLU A 5 14.75 -17.01 8.46
C GLU A 5 14.40 -18.48 8.66
N ASN A 6 15.36 -19.29 9.15
CA ASN A 6 15.28 -20.75 9.19
C ASN A 6 14.06 -21.30 9.97
N GLU A 7 13.50 -20.53 10.90
CA GLU A 7 12.37 -20.94 11.75
C GLU A 7 11.10 -20.11 11.53
N SER A 8 11.06 -19.34 10.44
CA SER A 8 9.90 -18.50 10.13
C SER A 8 8.65 -19.35 9.82
N LYS A 9 7.54 -19.02 10.50
CA LYS A 9 6.23 -19.64 10.27
C LYS A 9 5.33 -18.69 9.51
N GLY A 10 4.44 -19.25 8.68
CA GLY A 10 3.39 -18.51 7.98
C GLY A 10 2.58 -17.63 8.94
N SER A 11 2.17 -16.46 8.45
CA SER A 11 1.29 -15.55 9.18
C SER A 11 0.08 -15.22 8.34
N ILE A 12 -1.11 -15.49 8.90
CA ILE A 12 -2.39 -15.13 8.28
C ILE A 12 -2.97 -13.97 9.07
N GLU A 13 -3.00 -12.81 8.44
CA GLU A 13 -3.60 -11.61 9.00
C GLU A 13 -4.97 -11.35 8.38
N HIS A 14 -5.97 -11.18 9.25
CA HIS A 14 -7.32 -10.83 8.80
C HIS A 14 -7.35 -9.40 8.22
N GLN A 15 -8.14 -9.23 7.17
CA GLN A 15 -8.35 -7.92 6.55
C GLN A 15 -8.99 -6.94 7.54
N ARG A 16 -8.43 -5.73 7.66
CA ARG A 16 -9.02 -4.66 8.47
C ARG A 16 -10.30 -4.15 7.84
N ARG A 17 -11.24 -3.69 8.67
CA ARG A 17 -12.51 -3.10 8.21
C ARG A 17 -12.24 -1.89 7.32
N LEU A 18 -12.81 -1.91 6.12
CA LEU A 18 -12.78 -0.81 5.16
C LEU A 18 -14.18 -0.19 5.02
N ASN A 19 -14.23 1.12 4.80
CA ASN A 19 -15.46 1.80 4.37
C ASN A 19 -15.90 1.23 2.99
N PRO A 20 -17.21 1.03 2.73
CA PRO A 20 -17.72 0.60 1.43
C PRO A 20 -17.09 1.32 0.23
N ASN A 21 -16.94 2.65 0.27
CA ASN A 21 -16.33 3.42 -0.81
C ASN A 21 -14.88 3.00 -1.07
N LEU A 22 -14.11 2.76 -0.02
CA LEU A 22 -12.72 2.29 -0.14
C LEU A 22 -12.65 0.85 -0.64
N LYS A 23 -13.62 0.01 -0.26
CA LYS A 23 -13.69 -1.37 -0.73
C LYS A 23 -13.88 -1.44 -2.24
N GLU A 24 -14.69 -0.54 -2.81
CA GLU A 24 -14.82 -0.43 -4.27
C GLU A 24 -13.52 0.00 -4.94
N VAL A 25 -12.80 0.96 -4.36
CA VAL A 25 -11.51 1.41 -4.88
C VAL A 25 -10.49 0.26 -4.87
N VAL A 26 -10.41 -0.50 -3.77
CA VAL A 26 -9.54 -1.69 -3.69
C VAL A 26 -9.93 -2.72 -4.75
N LYS A 27 -11.22 -3.02 -4.89
CA LYS A 27 -11.70 -4.00 -5.88
C LYS A 27 -11.30 -3.61 -7.31
N LYS A 28 -11.46 -2.34 -7.68
CA LYS A 28 -11.07 -1.83 -9.00
C LYS A 28 -9.56 -1.96 -9.23
N GLU A 29 -8.74 -1.68 -8.22
CA GLU A 29 -7.28 -1.81 -8.33
C GLU A 29 -6.83 -3.27 -8.44
N VAL A 30 -7.42 -4.16 -7.63
CA VAL A 30 -7.14 -5.61 -7.69
C VAL A 30 -7.47 -6.17 -9.07
N LEU A 31 -8.62 -5.81 -9.66
CA LEU A 31 -8.99 -6.24 -11.01
C LEU A 31 -7.99 -5.75 -12.04
N LYS A 32 -7.57 -4.47 -11.99
CA LYS A 32 -6.53 -3.96 -12.90
C LYS A 32 -5.21 -4.74 -12.81
N LEU A 33 -4.77 -5.08 -11.60
CA LEU A 33 -3.53 -5.84 -11.39
C LEU A 33 -3.66 -7.28 -11.89
N LEU A 34 -4.85 -7.87 -11.75
CA LEU A 34 -5.16 -9.20 -12.26
C LEU A 34 -5.17 -9.21 -13.79
N ASP A 35 -5.84 -8.24 -14.42
CA ASP A 35 -5.90 -8.08 -15.88
C ASP A 35 -4.51 -7.82 -16.47
N ALA A 36 -3.65 -7.10 -15.75
CA ALA A 36 -2.25 -6.87 -16.14
C ALA A 36 -1.33 -8.09 -15.91
N GLY A 37 -1.82 -9.16 -15.28
CA GLY A 37 -1.02 -10.35 -14.95
C GLY A 37 0.04 -10.13 -13.87
N ILE A 38 -0.05 -9.05 -13.09
CA ILE A 38 0.89 -8.74 -12.00
C ILE A 38 0.58 -9.61 -10.77
N ILE A 39 -0.70 -9.92 -10.56
CA ILE A 39 -1.17 -10.81 -9.49
C ILE A 39 -2.01 -11.94 -10.08
N TYR A 40 -2.18 -13.00 -9.29
CA TYR A 40 -3.03 -14.15 -9.63
C TYR A 40 -3.77 -14.63 -8.37
N PRO A 41 -4.94 -15.29 -8.53
CA PRO A 41 -5.67 -15.83 -7.38
C PRO A 41 -4.95 -17.06 -6.81
N ILE A 42 -4.86 -17.11 -5.48
CA ILE A 42 -4.35 -18.25 -4.73
C ILE A 42 -5.26 -18.49 -3.52
N SER A 43 -5.61 -19.74 -3.25
CA SER A 43 -6.54 -20.11 -2.17
C SER A 43 -5.85 -20.63 -0.91
N ASP A 44 -4.63 -21.15 -1.04
CA ASP A 44 -3.93 -21.97 -0.05
C ASP A 44 -2.64 -21.32 0.49
N SER A 45 -2.49 -20.00 0.33
CA SER A 45 -1.32 -19.28 0.85
C SER A 45 -1.26 -19.33 2.38
N THR A 46 -0.11 -19.76 2.91
CA THR A 46 0.20 -19.71 4.35
C THR A 46 0.56 -18.31 4.84
N TRP A 47 0.75 -17.37 3.92
CA TRP A 47 1.06 -15.96 4.19
C TRP A 47 -0.05 -15.07 3.64
N VAL A 48 -0.66 -14.28 4.52
CA VAL A 48 -1.69 -13.31 4.15
C VAL A 48 -1.43 -12.01 4.90
N SER A 49 -1.25 -10.92 4.15
CA SER A 49 -1.09 -9.57 4.69
C SER A 49 -2.33 -8.72 4.34
N PRO A 50 -2.78 -7.83 5.25
CA PRO A 50 -3.97 -7.03 5.00
C PRO A 50 -3.67 -5.87 4.05
N VAL A 51 -4.69 -5.48 3.29
CA VAL A 51 -4.68 -4.30 2.44
C VAL A 51 -5.02 -3.04 3.25
N HIS A 52 -4.29 -1.97 2.99
CA HIS A 52 -4.48 -0.65 3.55
C HIS A 52 -4.64 0.39 2.44
N CYS A 53 -5.66 1.24 2.54
CA CYS A 53 -5.88 2.33 1.60
C CYS A 53 -5.31 3.63 2.14
N VAL A 54 -4.43 4.27 1.36
CA VAL A 54 -3.83 5.56 1.73
C VAL A 54 -4.32 6.63 0.76
N PRO A 55 -4.92 7.74 1.24
CA PRO A 55 -5.33 8.82 0.36
C PRO A 55 -4.11 9.49 -0.28
N LYS A 56 -4.17 9.73 -1.59
CA LYS A 56 -3.22 10.60 -2.30
C LYS A 56 -3.57 12.04 -1.98
N LYS A 57 -2.61 12.75 -1.38
CA LYS A 57 -2.68 14.21 -1.25
C LYS A 57 -2.65 14.81 -2.66
N GLY A 58 -3.67 15.60 -2.99
CA GLY A 58 -3.68 16.46 -4.16
C GLY A 58 -3.09 17.83 -3.89
N GLY A 59 -3.29 18.73 -4.86
CA GLY A 59 -3.03 20.15 -4.69
C GLY A 59 -3.94 20.77 -3.63
N ILE A 60 -3.55 21.96 -3.17
CA ILE A 60 -4.39 22.81 -2.33
C ILE A 60 -5.27 23.63 -3.27
N THR A 61 -6.59 23.51 -3.13
CA THR A 61 -7.54 24.37 -3.82
C THR A 61 -8.10 25.37 -2.83
N VAL A 62 -8.22 26.63 -3.24
CA VAL A 62 -8.86 27.65 -2.43
C VAL A 62 -10.37 27.58 -2.68
N ILE A 63 -11.14 27.24 -1.67
CA ILE A 63 -12.60 27.16 -1.73
C ILE A 63 -13.15 28.38 -0.99
N LYS A 64 -14.07 29.11 -1.61
CA LYS A 64 -14.82 30.18 -0.95
C LYS A 64 -15.91 29.59 -0.06
N ASN A 65 -15.96 30.00 1.19
CA ASN A 65 -17.05 29.66 2.11
C ASN A 65 -18.28 30.56 1.88
N GLU A 66 -19.39 30.27 2.55
CA GLU A 66 -20.63 31.09 2.56
C GLU A 66 -20.40 32.53 3.06
N LYS A 67 -19.29 32.78 3.77
CA LYS A 67 -18.84 34.10 4.23
C LYS A 67 -17.82 34.77 3.29
N ASP A 68 -17.66 34.27 2.06
CA ASP A 68 -16.65 34.71 1.07
C ASP A 68 -15.18 34.57 1.51
N GLU A 69 -14.92 33.91 2.65
CA GLU A 69 -13.57 33.61 3.12
C GLU A 69 -12.91 32.52 2.25
N LEU A 70 -11.67 32.76 1.85
CA LEU A 70 -10.86 31.85 1.04
C LEU A 70 -10.19 30.81 1.95
N ILE A 71 -10.76 29.60 2.02
CA ILE A 71 -10.21 28.51 2.83
C ILE A 71 -9.32 27.61 1.95
N PRO A 72 -8.03 27.45 2.26
CA PRO A 72 -7.18 26.49 1.58
C PRO A 72 -7.59 25.07 1.97
N SER A 73 -8.27 24.37 1.06
CA SER A 73 -8.74 23.00 1.27
C SER A 73 -7.89 22.01 0.46
N ARG A 74 -7.51 20.89 1.07
CA ARG A 74 -6.70 19.87 0.42
C ARG A 74 -7.61 18.86 -0.30
N VAL A 75 -7.51 18.78 -1.62
CA VAL A 75 -8.30 17.81 -2.41
C VAL A 75 -7.62 16.45 -2.37
N ILE A 76 -8.40 15.39 -2.14
CA ILE A 76 -7.93 14.01 -2.29
C ILE A 76 -8.12 13.62 -3.76
N VAL A 77 -7.02 13.41 -4.48
CA VAL A 77 -7.05 13.11 -5.93
C VAL A 77 -7.28 11.63 -6.20
N GLY A 78 -7.08 10.77 -5.20
CA GLY A 78 -7.33 9.33 -5.30
C GLY A 78 -6.85 8.58 -4.07
N HIS A 79 -6.86 7.26 -4.12
CA HIS A 79 -6.31 6.40 -3.07
C HIS A 79 -5.24 5.48 -3.65
N ARG A 80 -4.26 5.10 -2.82
CA ARG A 80 -3.28 4.04 -3.09
C ARG A 80 -3.70 2.79 -2.34
N MET A 81 -3.69 1.66 -3.03
CA MET A 81 -3.73 0.35 -2.39
C MET A 81 -2.31 0.00 -1.93
N CYS A 82 -2.13 -0.24 -0.63
CA CYS A 82 -0.86 -0.65 -0.03
C CYS A 82 -1.09 -1.97 0.72
N ILE A 83 -0.12 -2.89 0.68
CA ILE A 83 -0.19 -4.14 1.44
C ILE A 83 0.76 -4.02 2.63
N ASP A 84 0.26 -4.34 3.82
CA ASP A 84 1.02 -4.23 5.07
C ASP A 84 1.93 -5.45 5.26
N TYR A 85 3.10 -5.43 4.65
CA TYR A 85 4.08 -6.53 4.73
C TYR A 85 4.92 -6.53 6.02
N ARG A 86 4.58 -5.78 7.06
CA ARG A 86 5.44 -5.66 8.25
C ARG A 86 5.81 -7.01 8.87
N LYS A 87 4.86 -7.94 8.99
CA LYS A 87 5.14 -9.29 9.51
C LYS A 87 5.99 -10.14 8.56
N LEU A 88 5.73 -10.07 7.26
CA LEU A 88 6.53 -10.76 6.25
C LEU A 88 7.97 -10.24 6.24
N ASN A 89 8.14 -8.92 6.29
CA ASN A 89 9.44 -8.26 6.30
C ASN A 89 10.26 -8.61 7.55
N ALA A 90 9.61 -8.79 8.70
CA ALA A 90 10.27 -9.24 9.93
C ALA A 90 10.77 -10.69 9.83
N ALA A 91 10.08 -11.54 9.06
CA ALA A 91 10.48 -12.93 8.83
C ALA A 91 11.48 -13.12 7.67
N SER A 92 11.62 -12.10 6.82
CA SER A 92 12.54 -12.12 5.67
C SER A 92 13.97 -11.79 6.09
N ARG A 93 14.94 -12.51 5.53
CA ARG A 93 16.36 -12.18 5.70
C ARG A 93 16.66 -10.87 5.00
N LYS A 94 17.36 -9.98 5.70
CA LYS A 94 17.87 -8.74 5.11
C LYS A 94 19.07 -9.06 4.24
N ASP A 95 18.98 -8.68 2.97
CA ASP A 95 20.11 -8.71 2.05
C ASP A 95 20.79 -7.35 2.04
N HIS A 96 22.11 -7.34 2.25
CA HIS A 96 22.89 -6.11 2.28
C HIS A 96 23.55 -5.91 0.93
N PHE A 97 22.77 -5.42 -0.04
CA PHE A 97 23.32 -4.99 -1.32
C PHE A 97 24.11 -3.68 -1.10
N PRO A 98 25.41 -3.63 -1.42
CA PRO A 98 26.24 -2.45 -1.16
C PRO A 98 25.90 -1.35 -2.17
N LEU A 99 24.88 -0.55 -1.87
CA LEU A 99 24.64 0.69 -2.59
C LEU A 99 25.69 1.72 -2.14
N PRO A 100 26.39 2.39 -3.09
CA PRO A 100 27.32 3.46 -2.74
C PRO A 100 26.57 4.58 -2.02
N PHE A 101 27.27 5.27 -1.12
CA PHE A 101 26.74 6.48 -0.53
C PHE A 101 26.59 7.56 -1.60
N ILE A 102 25.52 8.36 -1.54
CA ILE A 102 25.24 9.41 -2.52
C ILE A 102 26.43 10.37 -2.64
N ASP A 103 27.07 10.70 -1.51
CA ASP A 103 28.22 11.59 -1.45
C ASP A 103 29.48 11.01 -2.14
N GLN A 104 29.52 9.71 -2.40
CA GLN A 104 30.60 9.03 -3.13
C GLN A 104 30.29 8.86 -4.63
N MET A 105 29.07 9.19 -5.07
CA MET A 105 28.65 9.11 -6.47
C MET A 105 28.72 10.46 -7.21
N LEU A 106 28.82 11.57 -6.48
CA LEU A 106 28.98 12.94 -7.00
C LEU A 106 30.46 13.25 -7.23
#